data_AF-A0A351X228-F1
#
_entry.id   AF-A0A351X228-F1
#
_cell.length_a   1.000
_cell.length_b   1.000
_cell.length_c   1.000
_cell.angle_alpha   90.00
_cell.angle_beta   90.00
_cell.angle_gamma   90.00
#
_symmetry.space_group_name_H-M   'P 1'
#
loop_
_entity.id
_entity.type
_entity.pdbx_description
1 polymer ?
#
loop_
_entity_poly.entity_id
_entity_poly.type
_entity_poly.pdbx_seq_one_letter_code
_entity_poly.pdbx_strand_id
1 'polypeptide(L)'
;MEPSEQSQRLTRRDLSMLWLLITIAVIVTLTASGPTERTLGENLRLVVLHGAWVWTGKILFAAAALAGLAGLFLPRSFWSNLSLALGRAGLLFWLTYLPMSLIVQMQNWGGIFWDEPRWRVPFTFGVVGLLLQLGLWVINQSRVTDLANLVFGVVLWWQLGAITNILHPDSPIFGSDSTGIQFFFLVLLGLVLFAAAQITRLLYRSLSRSRMPV
;
A
#
# COMPACT_ATOMS: atom_id res chain seq x y z
N MET A 1 -19.56 -3.48 38.41
CA MET A 1 -20.19 -3.50 37.08
C MET A 1 -19.12 -3.81 36.06
N GLU A 2 -19.11 -4.99 35.47
CA GLU A 2 -18.24 -5.26 34.32
C GLU A 2 -18.75 -4.44 33.11
N PRO A 3 -17.86 -3.77 32.37
CA PRO A 3 -18.27 -3.08 31.15
C PRO A 3 -18.78 -4.10 30.15
N SER A 4 -19.95 -3.82 29.56
CA SER A 4 -20.57 -4.68 28.56
C SER A 4 -19.62 -4.97 27.41
N GLU A 5 -19.74 -6.16 26.81
CA GLU A 5 -18.89 -6.61 25.72
C GLU A 5 -18.86 -5.62 24.54
N GLN A 6 -19.96 -4.91 24.31
CA GLN A 6 -20.07 -3.85 23.31
C GLN A 6 -19.22 -2.61 23.65
N SER A 7 -19.20 -2.20 24.92
CA SER A 7 -18.35 -1.09 25.40
C SER A 7 -16.86 -1.42 25.26
N GLN A 8 -16.44 -2.63 25.66
CA GLN A 8 -15.06 -3.08 25.50
C GLN A 8 -14.61 -3.19 24.04
N ARG A 9 -15.53 -3.41 23.10
CA ARG A 9 -15.24 -3.50 21.66
C ARG A 9 -15.02 -2.14 21.02
N LEU A 10 -15.80 -1.13 21.42
CA LEU A 10 -15.63 0.25 20.95
C LEU A 10 -14.25 0.78 21.35
N THR A 11 -13.89 0.65 22.64
CA THR A 11 -12.59 1.10 23.16
C THR A 11 -11.39 0.47 22.45
N ARG A 12 -11.46 -0.83 22.11
CA ARG A 12 -10.37 -1.50 21.34
C ARG A 12 -10.22 -0.99 19.91
N ARG A 13 -11.33 -0.64 19.25
CA ARG A 13 -11.29 -0.07 17.89
C ARG A 13 -10.74 1.36 17.94
N ASP A 14 -11.21 2.15 18.88
CA ASP A 14 -10.78 3.55 19.06
C ASP A 14 -9.29 3.63 19.39
N LEU A 15 -8.81 2.74 20.26
CA LEU A 15 -7.38 2.61 20.55
C LEU A 15 -6.58 2.22 19.31
N SER A 16 -7.09 1.30 18.48
CA SER A 16 -6.41 0.91 17.23
C SER A 16 -6.33 2.08 16.23
N MET A 17 -7.37 2.92 16.17
CA MET A 17 -7.38 4.13 15.33
C MET A 17 -6.43 5.18 15.88
N LEU A 18 -6.40 5.40 17.19
CA LEU A 18 -5.46 6.30 17.84
C LEU A 18 -4.02 5.93 17.51
N TRP A 19 -3.66 4.64 17.63
CA TRP A 19 -2.31 4.18 17.28
C TRP A 19 -1.97 4.37 15.81
N LEU A 20 -2.94 4.19 14.91
CA LEU A 20 -2.76 4.49 13.49
C LEU A 20 -2.51 5.98 13.27
N LEU A 21 -3.28 6.86 13.91
CA LEU A 21 -3.10 8.31 13.83
C LEU A 21 -1.74 8.74 14.37
N ILE A 22 -1.29 8.17 15.48
CA ILE A 22 0.06 8.40 16.03
C ILE A 22 1.12 7.96 15.01
N THR A 23 0.96 6.79 14.40
CA THR A 23 1.90 6.28 13.39
C THR A 23 1.97 7.20 12.17
N ILE A 24 0.83 7.69 11.69
CA ILE A 24 0.75 8.66 10.60
C ILE A 24 1.44 9.98 10.99
N ALA A 25 1.20 10.48 12.20
CA ALA A 25 1.85 11.70 12.69
C ALA A 25 3.38 11.55 12.75
N VAL A 26 3.88 10.38 13.17
CA VAL A 26 5.31 10.07 13.14
C VAL A 26 5.85 10.02 11.71
N ILE A 27 5.14 9.38 10.76
CA ILE A 27 5.53 9.34 9.34
C ILE A 27 5.63 10.76 8.77
N VAL A 28 4.63 11.60 9.02
CA VAL A 28 4.59 13.00 8.55
C VAL A 28 5.75 13.80 9.15
N THR A 29 5.95 13.70 10.47
CA THR A 29 7.02 14.43 11.17
C THR A 29 8.40 14.00 10.68
N LEU A 30 8.63 12.69 10.54
CA LEU A 30 9.89 12.13 10.04
C LEU A 30 10.14 12.55 8.59
N THR A 31 9.10 12.54 7.74
CA THR A 31 9.23 12.98 6.34
C THR A 31 9.59 14.47 6.27
N ALA A 32 8.94 15.31 7.08
CA ALA A 32 9.21 16.75 7.13
C ALA A 32 10.63 17.07 7.61
N SER A 33 11.20 16.27 8.51
CA SER A 33 12.59 16.38 8.96
C SER A 33 13.59 15.60 8.09
N GLY A 34 13.15 15.05 6.96
CA GLY A 34 13.95 14.20 6.10
C GLY A 34 15.10 14.93 5.40
N PRO A 35 16.04 14.15 4.82
CA PRO A 35 17.25 14.67 4.20
C PRO A 35 16.93 15.56 2.99
N THR A 36 17.88 16.43 2.67
CA THR A 36 17.91 17.24 1.46
C THR A 36 19.21 16.96 0.71
N GLU A 37 19.24 17.23 -0.59
CA GLU A 37 20.45 17.10 -1.41
C GLU A 37 20.52 18.21 -2.47
N ARG A 38 21.62 18.28 -3.23
CA ARG A 38 21.95 19.43 -4.09
C ARG A 38 21.00 19.61 -5.29
N THR A 39 20.44 18.52 -5.82
CA THR A 39 19.68 18.49 -7.08
C THR A 39 18.19 18.75 -6.84
N LEU A 40 17.58 17.96 -5.96
CA LEU A 40 16.16 17.96 -5.62
C LEU A 40 15.86 18.87 -4.42
N GLY A 41 16.86 19.26 -3.64
CA GLY A 41 16.65 20.09 -2.44
C GLY A 41 15.68 19.43 -1.45
N GLU A 42 14.66 20.18 -1.04
CA GLU A 42 13.61 19.70 -0.14
C GLU A 42 12.62 18.73 -0.81
N ASN A 43 12.51 18.75 -2.15
CA ASN A 43 11.60 17.87 -2.89
C ASN A 43 11.96 16.39 -2.68
N LEU A 44 13.22 16.08 -2.33
CA LEU A 44 13.67 14.74 -1.98
C LEU A 44 12.77 14.09 -0.90
N ARG A 45 12.30 14.87 0.08
CA ARG A 45 11.43 14.37 1.16
C ARG A 45 10.17 13.69 0.60
N LEU A 46 9.52 14.34 -0.36
CA LEU A 46 8.34 13.79 -1.01
C LEU A 46 8.68 12.62 -1.94
N VAL A 47 9.82 12.67 -2.64
CA VAL A 47 10.31 11.56 -3.48
C VAL A 47 10.51 10.28 -2.65
N VAL A 48 11.13 10.40 -1.48
CA VAL A 48 11.38 9.27 -0.57
C VAL A 48 10.07 8.74 0.02
N LEU A 49 9.16 9.63 0.44
CA LEU A 49 7.83 9.23 0.90
C LEU A 49 7.03 8.52 -0.20
N HIS A 50 7.03 9.06 -1.43
CA HIS A 50 6.41 8.46 -2.61
C HIS A 50 6.96 7.06 -2.85
N GLY A 51 8.29 6.89 -2.84
CA GLY A 51 8.94 5.59 -2.97
C GLY A 51 8.46 4.61 -1.90
N ALA A 52 8.39 5.04 -0.64
CA ALA A 52 7.95 4.18 0.47
C ALA A 52 6.49 3.75 0.27
N TRP A 53 5.62 4.67 -0.16
CA TRP A 53 4.21 4.41 -0.44
C TRP A 53 4.01 3.40 -1.57
N VAL A 54 4.74 3.54 -2.68
CA VAL A 54 4.72 2.61 -3.81
C VAL A 54 5.18 1.21 -3.39
N TRP A 55 6.30 1.12 -2.67
CA TRP A 55 6.83 -0.16 -2.19
C TRP A 55 5.86 -0.84 -1.23
N THR A 56 5.25 -0.11 -0.31
CA THR A 56 4.20 -0.64 0.57
C THR A 56 3.03 -1.20 -0.23
N GLY A 57 2.53 -0.47 -1.24
CA GLY A 57 1.48 -0.97 -2.13
C GLY A 57 1.86 -2.27 -2.85
N LYS A 58 3.08 -2.33 -3.43
CA LYS A 58 3.61 -3.54 -4.10
C LYS A 58 3.67 -4.72 -3.13
N ILE A 59 4.24 -4.52 -1.94
CA ILE A 59 4.40 -5.57 -0.92
C ILE A 59 3.03 -6.09 -0.48
N LEU A 60 2.05 -5.21 -0.26
CA LEU A 60 0.70 -5.62 0.12
C LEU A 60 -0.01 -6.41 -0.97
N PHE A 61 0.14 -6.05 -2.25
CA PHE A 61 -0.42 -6.84 -3.34
C PHE A 61 0.26 -8.20 -3.50
N ALA A 62 1.59 -8.30 -3.29
CA ALA A 62 2.27 -9.60 -3.20
C ALA A 62 1.72 -10.44 -2.05
N ALA A 63 1.59 -9.83 -0.86
CA ALA A 63 1.05 -10.53 0.31
C ALA A 63 -0.42 -10.97 0.07
N ALA A 64 -1.23 -10.14 -0.60
CA ALA A 64 -2.60 -10.47 -0.97
C ALA A 64 -2.66 -11.67 -1.94
N ALA A 65 -1.73 -11.72 -2.91
CA ALA A 65 -1.60 -12.84 -3.84
C ALA A 65 -1.18 -14.13 -3.13
N LEU A 66 -0.19 -14.06 -2.23
CA LEU A 66 0.25 -15.21 -1.43
C LEU A 66 -0.85 -15.71 -0.49
N ALA A 67 -1.57 -14.80 0.17
CA ALA A 67 -2.71 -15.16 0.99
C ALA A 67 -3.87 -15.74 0.16
N GLY A 68 -4.08 -15.24 -1.05
CA GLY A 68 -5.07 -15.78 -2.00
C GLY A 68 -4.69 -17.20 -2.44
N LEU A 69 -3.42 -17.41 -2.83
CA LEU A 69 -2.90 -18.74 -3.13
C LEU A 69 -3.10 -19.71 -1.96
N ALA A 70 -2.77 -19.28 -0.74
CA ALA A 70 -3.04 -20.05 0.46
C ALA A 70 -4.55 -20.35 0.64
N GLY A 71 -5.44 -19.37 0.41
CA GLY A 71 -6.89 -19.54 0.52
C GLY A 71 -7.52 -20.52 -0.48
N LEU A 72 -6.84 -20.77 -1.61
CA LEU A 72 -7.27 -21.81 -2.56
C LEU A 72 -7.09 -23.23 -1.99
N PHE A 73 -6.09 -23.45 -1.13
CA PHE A 73 -5.71 -24.78 -0.63
C PHE A 73 -5.94 -24.99 0.89
N LEU A 74 -5.91 -23.93 1.69
CA LEU A 74 -5.99 -23.94 3.16
C LEU A 74 -7.37 -23.44 3.66
N PRO A 75 -7.63 -23.43 4.99
CA PRO A 75 -8.90 -22.98 5.53
C PRO A 75 -9.31 -21.59 5.05
N ARG A 76 -10.41 -21.53 4.30
CA ARG A 76 -10.79 -20.39 3.46
C ARG A 76 -11.12 -19.13 4.25
N SER A 77 -11.75 -19.25 5.41
CA SER A 77 -12.23 -18.09 6.16
C SER A 77 -11.10 -17.14 6.60
N PHE A 78 -9.96 -17.68 7.05
CA PHE A 78 -8.80 -16.87 7.44
C PHE A 78 -8.08 -16.30 6.22
N TRP A 79 -7.64 -17.17 5.31
CA TRP A 79 -6.77 -16.77 4.19
C TRP A 79 -7.47 -15.88 3.17
N SER A 80 -8.74 -16.15 2.84
CA SER A 80 -9.48 -15.31 1.90
C SER A 80 -9.82 -13.93 2.49
N ASN A 81 -10.12 -13.85 3.79
CA ASN A 81 -10.31 -12.55 4.44
C ASN A 81 -9.00 -11.78 4.56
N LEU A 82 -7.88 -12.47 4.81
CA LEU A 82 -6.56 -11.86 4.83
C LEU A 82 -6.16 -11.35 3.45
N SER A 83 -6.36 -12.15 2.39
CA SER A 83 -6.13 -11.75 1.00
C SER A 83 -6.93 -10.49 0.65
N LEU A 84 -8.23 -10.46 0.97
CA LEU A 84 -9.09 -9.31 0.71
C LEU A 84 -8.66 -8.06 1.52
N ALA A 85 -8.31 -8.23 2.79
CA ALA A 85 -7.84 -7.12 3.63
C ALA A 85 -6.53 -6.52 3.09
N LEU A 86 -5.56 -7.38 2.73
CA LEU A 86 -4.29 -6.98 2.14
C LEU A 86 -4.49 -6.31 0.78
N GLY A 87 -5.35 -6.85 -0.08
CA GLY A 87 -5.66 -6.27 -1.40
C GLY A 87 -6.28 -4.88 -1.30
N ARG A 88 -7.20 -4.67 -0.34
CA ARG A 88 -7.81 -3.36 -0.08
C ARG A 88 -6.84 -2.37 0.57
N ALA A 89 -6.00 -2.82 1.50
CA ALA A 89 -4.94 -1.99 2.03
C ALA A 89 -3.94 -1.60 0.93
N GLY A 90 -3.51 -2.56 0.11
CA GLY A 90 -2.65 -2.33 -1.06
C GLY A 90 -3.26 -1.30 -2.01
N LEU A 91 -4.55 -1.43 -2.33
CA LEU A 91 -5.27 -0.47 -3.17
C LEU A 91 -5.32 0.94 -2.56
N LEU A 92 -5.50 1.06 -1.25
CA LEU A 92 -5.46 2.37 -0.58
C LEU A 92 -4.12 3.06 -0.80
N PHE A 93 -3.00 2.37 -0.54
CA PHE A 93 -1.66 2.91 -0.81
C PHE A 93 -1.47 3.18 -2.30
N TRP A 94 -1.97 2.30 -3.17
CA TRP A 94 -1.85 2.44 -4.62
C TRP A 94 -2.53 3.71 -5.14
N LEU A 95 -3.79 3.92 -4.77
CA LEU A 95 -4.57 5.05 -5.24
C LEU A 95 -4.06 6.38 -4.66
N THR A 96 -3.51 6.37 -3.45
CA THR A 96 -3.03 7.59 -2.79
C THR A 96 -1.62 7.99 -3.21
N TYR A 97 -0.75 7.08 -3.67
CA TYR A 97 0.52 7.54 -4.27
C TYR A 97 0.32 8.15 -5.66
N LEU A 98 -0.75 7.83 -6.40
CA LEU A 98 -0.93 8.34 -7.76
C LEU A 98 -0.99 9.89 -7.79
N PRO A 99 -1.84 10.57 -7.00
CA PRO A 99 -1.76 12.03 -6.89
C PRO A 99 -0.39 12.53 -6.42
N MET A 100 0.24 11.81 -5.48
CA MET A 100 1.59 12.14 -5.02
C MET A 100 2.63 12.07 -6.14
N SER A 101 2.51 11.10 -7.06
CA SER A 101 3.38 10.98 -8.22
C SER A 101 3.24 12.19 -9.14
N LEU A 102 2.02 12.67 -9.38
CA LEU A 102 1.80 13.88 -10.19
C LEU A 102 2.49 15.10 -9.56
N ILE A 103 2.40 15.26 -8.23
CA ILE A 103 3.07 16.34 -7.51
C ILE A 103 4.60 16.21 -7.64
N VAL A 104 5.14 15.00 -7.45
CA VAL A 104 6.58 14.73 -7.62
C VAL A 104 7.05 15.05 -9.04
N GLN A 105 6.28 14.70 -10.07
CA GLN A 105 6.62 15.04 -11.45
C GLN A 105 6.62 16.56 -11.68
N MET A 106 5.58 17.27 -11.22
CA MET A 106 5.51 18.73 -11.34
C MET A 106 6.70 19.43 -10.66
N GLN A 107 7.07 19.00 -9.45
CA GLN A 107 8.12 19.64 -8.66
C GLN A 107 9.53 19.38 -9.20
N ASN A 108 9.77 18.24 -9.84
CA ASN A 108 11.12 17.81 -10.22
C ASN A 108 11.37 17.84 -11.73
N TRP A 109 10.31 17.72 -12.55
CA TRP A 109 10.41 17.68 -14.01
C TRP A 109 9.74 18.87 -14.69
N GLY A 110 9.14 19.79 -13.93
CA GLY A 110 8.49 20.99 -14.46
C GLY A 110 7.15 20.74 -15.17
N GLY A 111 6.59 19.53 -15.06
CA GLY A 111 5.33 19.17 -15.72
C GLY A 111 4.88 17.73 -15.40
N ILE A 112 3.71 17.36 -15.91
CA ILE A 112 3.16 15.99 -15.81
C ILE A 112 3.46 15.25 -17.11
N PHE A 113 4.04 14.06 -17.01
CA PHE A 113 4.42 13.24 -18.15
C PHE A 113 3.54 12.00 -18.21
N TRP A 114 2.39 12.15 -18.87
CA TRP A 114 1.36 11.10 -18.96
C TRP A 114 1.85 9.79 -19.61
N ASP A 115 2.81 9.90 -20.53
CA ASP A 115 3.36 8.75 -21.26
C ASP A 115 4.54 8.08 -20.56
N GLU A 116 5.05 8.63 -19.44
CA GLU A 116 6.06 7.97 -18.63
C GLU A 116 5.53 6.59 -18.22
N PRO A 117 6.20 5.48 -18.61
CA PRO A 117 5.70 4.14 -18.30
C PRO A 117 5.45 3.96 -16.81
N ARG A 118 6.35 4.48 -15.96
CA ARG A 118 6.21 4.47 -14.49
C ARG A 118 5.05 5.31 -13.93
N TRP A 119 4.35 6.07 -14.77
CA TRP A 119 3.06 6.67 -14.44
C TRP A 119 1.90 5.87 -15.05
N ARG A 120 1.93 5.64 -16.38
CA ARG A 120 0.83 5.04 -17.14
C ARG A 120 0.47 3.63 -16.68
N VAL A 121 1.47 2.77 -16.48
CA VAL A 121 1.24 1.37 -16.07
C VAL A 121 0.69 1.32 -14.65
N PRO A 122 1.28 1.99 -13.63
CA PRO A 122 0.71 1.98 -12.29
C PRO A 122 -0.67 2.65 -12.18
N PHE A 123 -0.94 3.70 -12.98
CA PHE A 123 -2.28 4.29 -13.11
C PHE A 123 -3.31 3.26 -13.62
N THR A 124 -2.95 2.51 -14.68
CA THR A 124 -3.80 1.44 -15.22
C THR A 124 -4.11 0.39 -14.15
N PHE A 125 -3.11 -0.05 -13.39
CA PHE A 125 -3.31 -0.95 -12.25
C PHE A 125 -4.18 -0.33 -11.15
N GLY A 126 -4.13 0.99 -10.95
CA GLY A 126 -5.02 1.69 -10.03
C GLY A 126 -6.49 1.57 -10.44
N VAL A 127 -6.80 1.83 -11.72
CA VAL A 127 -8.16 1.70 -12.27
C VAL A 127 -8.63 0.23 -12.21
N VAL A 128 -7.82 -0.69 -12.75
CA VAL A 128 -8.14 -2.13 -12.76
C VAL A 128 -8.29 -2.67 -11.34
N GLY A 129 -7.41 -2.28 -10.42
CA GLY A 129 -7.45 -2.70 -9.03
C GLY A 129 -8.69 -2.20 -8.31
N LEU A 130 -9.10 -0.95 -8.54
CA LEU A 130 -10.34 -0.39 -7.99
C LEU A 130 -11.57 -1.17 -8.49
N LEU A 131 -11.69 -1.35 -9.81
CA LEU A 131 -12.80 -2.09 -10.40
C LEU A 131 -12.81 -3.54 -9.92
N LEU A 132 -11.64 -4.17 -9.80
CA LEU A 132 -11.51 -5.52 -9.27
C LEU A 132 -12.03 -5.60 -7.84
N GLN A 133 -11.58 -4.74 -6.92
CA GLN A 133 -12.02 -4.79 -5.52
C GLN A 133 -13.52 -4.49 -5.36
N LEU A 134 -14.09 -3.64 -6.22
CA LEU A 134 -15.53 -3.41 -6.30
C LEU A 134 -16.27 -4.66 -6.78
N GLY A 135 -15.79 -5.31 -7.84
CA GLY A 135 -16.35 -6.57 -8.34
C GLY A 135 -16.31 -7.68 -7.29
N LEU A 136 -15.20 -7.82 -6.56
CA LEU A 136 -15.06 -8.79 -5.47
C LEU A 136 -16.02 -8.51 -4.30
N TRP A 137 -16.32 -7.23 -4.04
CA TRP A 137 -17.32 -6.86 -3.04
C TRP A 137 -18.72 -7.30 -3.45
N VAL A 138 -19.10 -7.11 -4.72
CA VAL A 138 -20.41 -7.52 -5.26
C VAL A 138 -20.55 -9.04 -5.32
N ILE A 139 -19.54 -9.75 -5.85
CA ILE A 139 -19.55 -11.22 -6.01
C ILE A 139 -19.51 -11.93 -4.65
N ASN A 140 -18.77 -11.36 -3.68
CA ASN A 140 -18.64 -11.86 -2.31
C ASN A 140 -18.33 -13.37 -2.18
N GLN A 141 -17.54 -13.92 -3.11
CA GLN A 141 -17.16 -15.34 -3.09
C GLN A 141 -15.67 -15.52 -2.83
N SER A 142 -15.32 -16.33 -1.84
CA SER A 142 -13.93 -16.50 -1.36
C SER A 142 -12.98 -16.99 -2.44
N ARG A 143 -13.35 -18.03 -3.21
CA ARG A 143 -12.48 -18.55 -4.30
C ARG A 143 -12.20 -17.52 -5.39
N VAL A 144 -13.21 -16.72 -5.75
CA VAL A 144 -13.05 -15.66 -6.75
C VAL A 144 -12.14 -14.56 -6.20
N THR A 145 -12.30 -14.21 -4.92
CA THR A 145 -11.42 -13.25 -4.22
C THR A 145 -9.96 -13.72 -4.24
N ASP A 146 -9.74 -14.97 -3.86
CA ASP A 146 -8.42 -15.58 -3.78
C ASP A 146 -7.72 -15.64 -5.13
N LEU A 147 -8.41 -16.17 -6.15
CA LEU A 147 -7.88 -16.27 -7.50
C LEU A 147 -7.60 -14.89 -8.09
N ALA A 148 -8.53 -13.94 -7.93
CA ALA A 148 -8.37 -12.64 -8.56
C ALA A 148 -7.26 -11.80 -7.91
N ASN A 149 -7.10 -11.84 -6.58
CA ASN A 149 -5.98 -11.19 -5.91
C ASN A 149 -4.64 -11.87 -6.25
N LEU A 150 -4.61 -13.20 -6.40
CA LEU A 150 -3.44 -13.93 -6.88
C LEU A 150 -3.02 -13.46 -8.28
N VAL A 151 -3.94 -13.49 -9.24
CA VAL A 151 -3.67 -13.07 -10.61
C VAL A 151 -3.26 -11.59 -10.65
N PHE A 152 -3.99 -10.71 -9.96
CA PHE A 152 -3.67 -9.28 -9.93
C PHE A 152 -2.28 -9.02 -9.36
N GLY A 153 -1.93 -9.61 -8.23
CA GLY A 153 -0.62 -9.41 -7.60
C GLY A 153 0.53 -9.96 -8.46
N VAL A 154 0.37 -11.14 -9.06
CA VAL A 154 1.39 -11.72 -9.97
C VAL A 154 1.61 -10.83 -11.19
N VAL A 155 0.52 -10.42 -11.86
CA VAL A 155 0.59 -9.58 -13.07
C VAL A 155 1.17 -8.20 -12.74
N LEU A 156 0.80 -7.60 -11.60
CA LEU A 156 1.35 -6.33 -11.15
C LEU A 156 2.86 -6.42 -10.93
N TRP A 157 3.34 -7.44 -10.20
CA TRP A 157 4.77 -7.59 -9.93
C TRP A 157 5.58 -7.86 -11.19
N TRP A 158 5.05 -8.70 -12.10
CA TRP A 158 5.70 -8.97 -13.37
C TRP A 158 5.81 -7.71 -14.24
N GLN A 159 4.71 -6.99 -14.43
CA GLN A 159 4.68 -5.77 -15.26
C GLN A 159 5.58 -4.67 -14.70
N LEU A 160 5.58 -4.44 -13.38
CA LEU A 160 6.43 -3.43 -12.77
C LEU A 160 7.91 -3.83 -12.70
N GLY A 161 8.21 -5.13 -12.72
CA GLY A 161 9.58 -5.64 -12.80
C GLY A 161 10.19 -5.49 -14.19
N ALA A 162 9.36 -5.48 -15.24
CA ALA A 162 9.77 -5.38 -16.63
C ALA A 162 9.65 -3.96 -17.21
N ILE A 163 9.21 -2.97 -16.42
CA ILE A 163 8.94 -1.64 -16.92
C ILE A 163 10.22 -0.86 -17.22
N THR A 164 10.25 -0.18 -18.37
CA THR A 164 11.33 0.74 -18.73
C THR A 164 11.10 2.12 -18.15
N ASN A 165 12.17 2.91 -18.10
CA ASN A 165 12.15 4.29 -17.64
C ASN A 165 12.52 5.23 -18.77
N ILE A 166 11.86 6.39 -18.83
CA ILE A 166 12.27 7.48 -19.72
C ILE A 166 12.88 8.61 -18.89
N LEU A 167 12.08 9.21 -17.98
CA LEU A 167 12.54 10.27 -17.08
C LEU A 167 12.82 9.77 -15.67
N HIS A 168 12.19 8.68 -15.28
CA HIS A 168 12.31 8.18 -13.91
C HIS A 168 13.69 7.52 -13.72
N PRO A 169 14.52 7.95 -12.74
CA PRO A 169 15.84 7.37 -12.55
C PRO A 169 15.78 5.88 -12.18
N ASP A 170 16.83 5.14 -12.54
CA ASP A 170 17.02 3.79 -12.03
C ASP A 170 17.42 3.83 -10.57
N SER A 171 16.67 3.11 -9.72
CA SER A 171 16.95 2.94 -8.30
C SER A 171 17.37 4.23 -7.56
N PRO A 172 16.58 5.33 -7.57
CA PRO A 172 17.01 6.65 -7.09
C PRO A 172 17.53 6.68 -5.65
N ILE A 173 17.07 5.77 -4.81
CA ILE A 173 17.46 5.70 -3.40
C ILE A 173 18.68 4.80 -3.22
N PHE A 174 18.62 3.57 -3.71
CA PHE A 174 19.69 2.58 -3.54
C PHE A 174 20.87 2.76 -4.48
N GLY A 175 20.71 3.56 -5.55
CA GLY A 175 21.79 4.02 -6.41
C GLY A 175 22.45 5.32 -5.93
N SER A 176 21.97 5.92 -4.84
CA SER A 176 22.61 7.11 -4.25
C SER A 176 23.83 6.71 -3.41
N ASP A 177 24.90 7.52 -3.44
CA ASP A 177 26.09 7.34 -2.60
C ASP A 177 25.86 7.68 -1.11
N SER A 178 24.65 8.12 -0.75
CA SER A 178 24.32 8.56 0.61
C SER A 178 23.68 7.44 1.42
N THR A 179 24.47 6.83 2.31
CA THR A 179 23.97 5.88 3.32
C THR A 179 22.88 6.50 4.20
N GLY A 180 22.94 7.81 4.44
CA GLY A 180 21.91 8.56 5.17
C GLY A 180 20.55 8.55 4.48
N ILE A 181 20.51 8.78 3.17
CA ILE A 181 19.26 8.73 2.38
C ILE A 181 18.71 7.31 2.35
N GLN A 182 19.57 6.31 2.13
CA GLN A 182 19.18 4.90 2.12
C GLN A 182 18.59 4.45 3.46
N PHE A 183 19.28 4.76 4.57
CA PHE A 183 18.81 4.42 5.91
C PHE A 183 17.49 5.14 6.24
N PHE A 184 17.39 6.43 5.94
CA PHE A 184 16.18 7.21 6.14
C PHE A 184 14.99 6.59 5.38
N PHE A 185 15.19 6.20 4.11
CA PHE A 185 14.17 5.51 3.33
C PHE A 185 13.73 4.19 3.97
N LEU A 186 14.67 3.36 4.44
CA LEU A 186 14.35 2.07 5.07
C LEU A 186 13.54 2.26 6.36
N VAL A 187 13.89 3.24 7.19
CA VAL A 187 13.12 3.59 8.39
C VAL A 187 11.72 4.05 8.01
N LEU A 188 11.60 4.95 7.03
CA LEU A 188 10.31 5.45 6.55
C LEU A 188 9.45 4.32 5.97
N LEU A 189 10.03 3.46 5.12
CA LEU A 189 9.36 2.29 4.57
C LEU A 189 8.87 1.35 5.68
N GLY A 190 9.69 1.10 6.71
CA GLY A 190 9.30 0.32 7.88
C GLY A 190 8.08 0.90 8.60
N LEU A 191 8.06 2.21 8.82
CA LEU A 191 6.91 2.89 9.44
C LEU A 191 5.65 2.83 8.57
N VAL A 192 5.78 3.03 7.25
CA VAL A 192 4.64 2.97 6.32
C VAL A 192 4.11 1.53 6.22
N LEU A 193 4.97 0.51 6.22
CA LEU A 193 4.57 -0.90 6.33
C LEU A 193 3.87 -1.21 7.66
N PHE A 194 4.32 -0.60 8.76
CA PHE A 194 3.65 -0.74 10.06
C PHE A 194 2.24 -0.12 10.04
N ALA A 195 2.08 1.07 9.45
CA ALA A 195 0.77 1.69 9.22
C ALA A 195 -0.13 0.79 8.33
N ALA A 196 0.44 0.22 7.27
CA ALA A 196 -0.25 -0.74 6.42
C ALA A 196 -0.73 -2.00 7.17
N ALA A 197 0.08 -2.52 8.09
CA ALA A 197 -0.30 -3.65 8.93
C ALA A 197 -1.47 -3.29 9.88
N GLN A 198 -1.46 -2.08 10.46
CA GLN A 198 -2.57 -1.57 11.27
C GLN A 198 -3.87 -1.47 10.46
N ILE A 199 -3.80 -0.89 9.24
CA ILE A 199 -4.95 -0.77 8.32
C ILE A 199 -5.47 -2.16 7.92
N THR A 200 -4.57 -3.07 7.53
CA THR A 200 -4.92 -4.45 7.18
C THR A 200 -5.63 -5.15 8.34
N ARG A 201 -5.13 -5.00 9.57
CA ARG A 201 -5.75 -5.58 10.77
C ARG A 201 -7.17 -5.02 11.01
N LEU A 202 -7.37 -3.72 10.81
CA LEU A 202 -8.68 -3.08 10.94
C LEU A 202 -9.67 -3.60 9.89
N LEU A 203 -9.23 -3.70 8.63
CA LEU A 203 -10.03 -4.25 7.54
C LEU A 203 -10.37 -5.73 7.75
N TYR A 204 -9.37 -6.55 8.11
CA TYR A 204 -9.55 -7.97 8.39
C TYR A 204 -10.58 -8.20 9.50
N ARG A 205 -10.49 -7.46 10.62
CA ARG A 205 -11.47 -7.52 11.71
C ARG A 205 -12.88 -7.15 11.28
N SER A 206 -13.03 -6.25 10.31
CA SER A 206 -14.34 -5.92 9.75
C SER A 206 -14.88 -7.07 8.89
N LEU A 207 -14.04 -7.66 8.04
CA LEU A 207 -14.45 -8.72 7.12
C LEU A 207 -14.86 -10.00 7.83
N SER A 208 -14.10 -10.38 8.86
CA SER A 208 -14.41 -11.56 9.69
C SER A 208 -15.69 -11.43 10.52
N ARG A 209 -16.31 -10.23 10.56
CA ARG A 209 -17.63 -10.03 11.18
C ARG A 209 -18.77 -10.11 10.17
N SER A 210 -18.53 -9.72 8.91
CA SER A 210 -19.57 -9.60 7.89
C SER A 210 -19.83 -10.89 7.10
N ARG A 211 -18.82 -11.75 6.95
CA ARG A 211 -19.01 -13.07 6.32
C ARG A 211 -19.42 -14.08 7.39
N MET A 212 -20.71 -14.42 7.44
CA MET A 212 -21.15 -15.60 8.21
C MET A 212 -20.41 -16.83 7.66
N PRO A 213 -19.94 -17.74 8.52
CA PRO A 213 -19.42 -19.02 8.06
C PRO A 213 -20.56 -19.76 7.35
N VAL A 214 -20.39 -20.02 6.07
CA VAL A 214 -21.18 -21.03 5.34
C VAL A 214 -20.50 -22.38 5.53
#